data_AF-A0AAV7GA58-F1
#
_entry.id   AF-A0AAV7GA58-F1
#
_cell.length_a   1.000
_cell.length_b   1.000
_cell.length_c   1.000
_cell.angle_alpha   90.00
_cell.angle_beta   90.00
_cell.angle_gamma   90.00
#
_symmetry.space_group_name_H-M   'P 1'
#
loop_
_entity.id
_entity.type
_entity.pdbx_description
1 polymer ?
#
loop_
_entity_poly.entity_id
_entity_poly.type
_entity_poly.pdbx_seq_one_letter_code
_entity_poly.pdbx_strand_id
1 'polypeptide(L)'
;MRDQQILEAENKKLQSMLSEKEAQQLPSAVIEEFKKSYAFKIIIEDHVQEARNHIYDLDVKALEVECTEDGVIRGFMKGHKTGAEIEGLTSSQASGDPSSDSGGEELESEL
;
A
#
# COMPACT_ATOMS: atom_id res chain seq x y z
N MET A 1 -12.86 -47.36 -48.88
CA MET A 1 -12.19 -48.15 -47.81
C MET A 1 -10.98 -47.44 -47.22
N ARG A 2 -10.05 -46.90 -48.03
CA ARG A 2 -8.87 -46.17 -47.52
C ARG A 2 -9.21 -44.94 -46.66
N ASP A 3 -10.18 -44.14 -47.09
CA ASP A 3 -10.56 -42.91 -46.38
C ASP A 3 -11.18 -43.19 -45.00
N GLN A 4 -11.89 -44.31 -44.87
CA GLN A 4 -12.46 -44.76 -43.59
C GLN A 4 -11.35 -45.13 -42.59
N GLN A 5 -10.30 -45.81 -43.06
CA GLN A 5 -9.15 -46.17 -42.21
C GLN A 5 -8.35 -44.94 -41.78
N ILE A 6 -8.21 -43.95 -42.66
CA ILE A 6 -7.54 -42.68 -42.35
C ILE A 6 -8.32 -41.94 -41.25
N LEU A 7 -9.66 -41.87 -41.39
CA LEU A 7 -10.52 -41.20 -40.42
C LEU A 7 -10.50 -41.89 -39.04
N GLU A 8 -10.51 -43.22 -38.99
CA GLU A 8 -10.37 -43.96 -37.72
C GLU A 8 -9.02 -43.73 -37.04
N ALA A 9 -7.93 -43.69 -37.82
CA ALA A 9 -6.61 -43.43 -37.29
C ALA A 9 -6.48 -42.01 -36.71
N GLU A 10 -7.04 -41.00 -37.40
CA GLU A 10 -7.10 -39.63 -36.90
C GLU A 10 -7.96 -39.51 -35.64
N ASN A 11 -9.13 -40.14 -35.62
CA ASN A 11 -10.02 -40.11 -34.45
C ASN A 11 -9.33 -40.72 -33.22
N LYS A 12 -8.66 -41.87 -33.40
CA LYS A 12 -7.90 -42.51 -32.33
C LYS A 12 -6.74 -41.66 -31.84
N LYS A 13 -6.05 -40.96 -32.75
CA LYS A 13 -4.99 -40.00 -32.41
C LYS A 13 -5.55 -38.82 -31.60
N LEU A 14 -6.66 -38.24 -32.05
CA LEU A 14 -7.32 -37.11 -31.36
C LEU A 14 -7.82 -37.51 -29.98
N GLN A 15 -8.40 -38.70 -29.81
CA GLN A 15 -8.79 -39.23 -28.50
C GLN A 15 -7.58 -39.37 -27.58
N SER A 16 -6.47 -39.92 -28.08
CA SER A 16 -5.24 -40.05 -27.29
C SER A 16 -4.71 -38.68 -26.83
N MET A 17 -4.73 -37.68 -27.71
CA MET A 17 -4.30 -36.32 -27.38
C MET A 17 -5.23 -35.65 -26.37
N LEU A 18 -6.54 -35.88 -26.47
CA LEU A 18 -7.53 -35.40 -25.51
C LEU A 18 -7.30 -35.99 -24.12
N SER A 19 -7.13 -37.31 -24.01
CA SER A 19 -6.86 -37.96 -22.73
C SER A 19 -5.54 -37.51 -22.09
N GLU A 20 -4.49 -37.27 -22.89
CA GLU A 20 -3.22 -36.72 -22.40
C GLU A 20 -3.40 -35.29 -21.86
N LYS A 21 -4.23 -34.47 -22.52
CA LYS A 21 -4.52 -33.10 -22.11
C LYS A 21 -5.39 -33.02 -20.86
N GLU A 22 -6.36 -33.92 -20.70
CA GLU A 22 -7.14 -34.05 -19.47
C GLU A 22 -6.24 -34.47 -18.28
N ALA A 23 -5.27 -35.35 -18.51
CA ALA A 23 -4.29 -35.74 -17.49
C ALA A 23 -3.31 -34.61 -17.10
N GLN A 24 -3.13 -33.61 -17.97
CA GLN A 24 -2.31 -32.41 -17.71
C GLN A 24 -3.05 -31.33 -16.92
N GLN A 25 -4.33 -31.53 -16.58
CA GLN A 25 -5.05 -30.60 -15.72
C GLN A 25 -4.38 -30.53 -14.34
N LEU A 26 -4.13 -29.32 -13.85
CA LEU A 26 -3.44 -29.10 -12.57
C LEU A 26 -4.07 -29.98 -11.48
N PRO A 27 -3.25 -30.71 -10.69
CA PRO A 27 -3.79 -31.53 -9.62
C PRO A 27 -4.65 -30.67 -8.70
N SER A 28 -5.86 -31.13 -8.41
CA SER A 28 -6.80 -30.42 -7.52
C SER A 28 -6.14 -30.02 -6.19
N ALA A 29 -5.21 -30.83 -5.69
CA ALA A 29 -4.41 -30.55 -4.51
C ALA A 29 -3.60 -29.24 -4.59
N VAL A 30 -2.98 -28.94 -5.73
CA VAL A 30 -2.19 -27.71 -5.93
C VAL A 30 -3.09 -26.47 -5.86
N ILE A 31 -4.30 -26.57 -6.42
CA ILE A 31 -5.28 -25.48 -6.37
C ILE A 31 -5.76 -25.24 -4.93
N GLU A 32 -5.97 -26.30 -4.15
CA GLU A 32 -6.34 -26.19 -2.74
C GLU A 32 -5.22 -25.61 -1.88
N GLU A 33 -3.98 -26.04 -2.09
CA GLU A 33 -2.81 -25.50 -1.40
C GLU A 33 -2.62 -24.01 -1.70
N PHE A 34 -2.82 -23.59 -2.96
CA PHE A 34 -2.79 -22.17 -3.33
C PHE A 34 -3.87 -21.37 -2.60
N LYS A 35 -5.11 -21.88 -2.54
CA LYS A 35 -6.19 -21.24 -1.78
C LYS A 35 -5.86 -21.11 -0.29
N LYS A 36 -5.28 -22.15 0.30
CA LYS A 36 -4.85 -22.14 1.71
C LYS A 36 -3.75 -21.13 1.96
N SER A 37 -2.74 -21.07 1.09
CA SER A 37 -1.66 -20.08 1.14
C SER A 37 -2.20 -18.65 1.05
N TYR A 38 -3.13 -18.41 0.13
CA TYR A 38 -3.78 -17.11 -0.04
C TYR A 38 -4.57 -16.69 1.21
N ALA A 39 -5.31 -17.62 1.83
CA ALA A 39 -6.01 -17.34 3.09
C ALA A 39 -5.04 -17.01 4.23
N PHE A 40 -3.92 -17.73 4.33
CA PHE A 40 -2.89 -17.44 5.33
C PHE A 40 -2.28 -16.05 5.13
N LYS A 41 -2.02 -15.65 3.87
CA LYS A 41 -1.52 -14.32 3.53
C LYS A 41 -2.45 -13.22 4.05
N ILE A 42 -3.76 -13.32 3.80
CA ILE A 42 -4.75 -12.34 4.26
C ILE A 42 -4.70 -12.19 5.79
N ILE A 43 -4.63 -13.30 6.51
CA ILE A 43 -4.56 -13.29 7.99
C ILE A 43 -3.31 -12.55 8.48
N ILE A 44 -2.16 -12.75 7.83
CA ILE A 44 -0.92 -12.04 8.20
C ILE A 44 -1.03 -10.55 7.88
N GLU A 45 -1.57 -10.18 6.71
CA GLU A 45 -1.78 -8.78 6.33
C GLU A 45 -2.70 -8.05 7.31
N ASP A 46 -3.79 -8.69 7.76
CA ASP A 46 -4.71 -8.14 8.75
C ASP A 46 -4.00 -7.87 10.09
N HIS A 47 -3.24 -8.84 10.62
CA HIS A 47 -2.51 -8.65 11.88
C HIS A 47 -1.44 -7.57 11.79
N VAL A 48 -0.71 -7.49 10.66
CA VAL A 48 0.29 -6.44 10.43
C VAL A 48 -0.38 -5.07 10.40
N GLN A 49 -1.54 -4.96 9.74
CA GLN A 49 -2.29 -3.71 9.67
C GLN A 49 -2.85 -3.31 11.04
N GLU A 50 -3.36 -4.25 11.83
CA GLU A 50 -3.83 -4.01 13.20
C GLU A 50 -2.69 -3.52 14.09
N ALA A 51 -1.55 -4.20 14.09
CA ALA A 51 -0.37 -3.80 14.86
C ALA A 51 0.12 -2.40 14.45
N ARG A 52 0.14 -2.11 13.15
CA ARG A 52 0.51 -0.80 12.62
C ARG A 52 -0.44 0.30 13.10
N ASN A 53 -1.76 0.07 13.03
CA ASN A 53 -2.75 1.01 13.51
C ASN A 53 -2.58 1.28 15.01
N HIS A 54 -2.33 0.22 15.79
CA HIS A 54 -2.11 0.34 17.22
C HIS A 54 -0.91 1.22 17.56
N ILE A 55 0.20 1.06 16.84
CA ILE A 55 1.40 1.91 17.02
C ILE A 55 1.06 3.37 16.71
N TYR A 56 0.41 3.66 15.57
CA TYR A 56 0.03 5.04 15.25
C TYR A 56 -0.89 5.65 16.31
N ASP A 57 -1.88 4.90 16.79
CA ASP A 57 -2.79 5.38 17.83
C ASP A 57 -2.05 5.70 19.14
N LEU A 58 -1.06 4.88 19.51
CA LEU A 58 -0.23 5.14 20.69
C LEU A 58 0.66 6.36 20.50
N ASP A 59 1.33 6.48 19.36
CA ASP A 59 2.23 7.60 19.06
C ASP A 59 1.46 8.92 18.96
N VAL A 60 0.30 8.93 18.32
CA VAL A 60 -0.59 10.11 18.23
C VAL A 60 -1.05 10.53 19.63
N LYS A 61 -1.47 9.59 20.47
CA LYS A 61 -1.87 9.88 21.86
C LYS A 61 -0.70 10.39 22.70
N ALA A 62 0.47 9.77 22.57
CA ALA A 62 1.68 10.20 23.29
C ALA A 62 2.08 11.62 22.89
N LEU A 63 2.04 11.94 21.59
CA LEU A 63 2.31 13.27 21.07
C LEU A 63 1.30 14.31 21.56
N GLU A 64 0.00 13.97 21.61
CA GLU A 64 -1.03 14.86 22.15
C GLU A 64 -0.79 15.19 23.63
N VAL A 65 -0.39 14.19 24.43
CA VAL A 65 0.00 14.37 25.83
C VAL A 65 1.23 15.26 25.94
N GLU A 66 2.29 14.99 25.16
CA GLU A 66 3.50 15.82 25.13
C GLU A 66 3.18 17.29 24.78
N CYS A 67 2.35 17.53 23.77
CA CYS A 67 1.96 18.89 23.38
C CYS A 67 1.13 19.63 24.45
N THR A 68 0.36 18.91 25.26
CA THR A 68 -0.52 19.50 26.30
C THR A 68 0.17 19.62 27.66
N GLU A 69 1.04 18.68 28.02
CA GLU A 69 1.78 18.63 29.27
C GLU A 69 3.07 19.45 29.20
N ASP A 70 3.86 19.32 28.12
CA ASP A 70 5.20 19.92 27.99
C ASP A 70 5.18 21.39 27.55
N GLY A 71 4.02 22.03 27.66
CA GLY A 71 3.95 23.48 27.77
C GLY A 71 4.25 24.27 26.50
N VAL A 72 4.42 23.64 25.33
CA VAL A 72 4.52 24.39 24.05
C VAL A 72 3.26 25.24 23.84
N ILE A 73 2.07 24.68 24.07
CA ILE A 73 0.80 25.44 24.00
C ILE A 73 0.56 26.27 25.27
N ARG A 74 0.96 25.76 26.45
CA ARG A 74 0.74 26.45 27.74
C ARG A 74 1.57 27.73 27.84
N GLY A 75 2.81 27.72 27.34
CA GLY A 75 3.68 28.89 27.21
C GLY A 75 3.15 29.89 26.19
N PHE A 76 2.69 29.42 25.02
CA PHE A 76 2.07 30.27 24.00
C PHE A 76 0.79 30.97 24.52
N MET A 77 -0.14 30.24 25.14
CA MET A 77 -1.39 30.81 25.67
C MET A 77 -1.19 31.71 26.90
N LYS A 78 -0.14 31.46 27.69
CA LYS A 78 0.18 32.27 28.88
C LYS A 78 0.90 33.57 28.50
N GLY A 79 1.66 33.59 27.40
CA GLY A 79 2.27 34.80 26.84
C GLY A 79 1.26 35.84 26.31
N HIS A 80 0.10 35.38 25.83
CA HIS A 80 -0.94 36.27 25.27
C HIS A 80 -1.98 36.79 26.27
N LYS A 81 -1.92 36.40 27.56
CA LYS A 81 -2.93 36.79 28.57
C LYS A 81 -2.46 37.78 29.63
N THR A 82 -1.17 38.03 29.75
CA THR A 82 -0.64 39.10 30.61
C THR A 82 -0.36 40.32 29.74
N GLY A 83 -1.17 41.36 29.89
CA GLY A 83 -1.03 42.66 29.25
C GLY A 83 0.27 43.36 29.65
N ALA A 84 1.37 42.94 29.06
CA ALA A 84 2.61 43.68 28.97
C ALA A 84 2.99 43.68 27.49
N GLU A 85 2.92 44.86 26.88
CA GLU A 85 3.47 45.10 25.54
C GLU A 85 4.93 44.65 25.54
N ILE A 86 5.22 43.54 24.85
CA ILE A 86 6.59 43.10 24.63
C ILE A 86 7.02 43.78 23.33
N GLU A 87 7.59 44.99 23.49
CA GLU A 87 8.28 45.71 22.43
C GLU A 87 9.44 44.82 21.94
N GLY A 88 9.31 44.26 20.73
CA GLY A 88 10.38 43.47 20.11
C GLY A 88 9.96 42.22 19.32
N LEU A 89 8.68 41.83 19.32
CA LEU A 89 8.18 40.80 18.40
C LEU A 89 7.25 41.44 17.38
N THR A 90 7.84 42.07 16.35
CA THR A 90 7.09 42.39 15.14
C THR A 90 6.59 41.10 14.53
N SER A 91 5.28 40.87 14.67
CA SER A 91 4.54 39.96 13.82
C SER A 91 4.58 40.52 12.40
N SER A 92 5.60 40.13 11.63
CA SER A 92 5.66 40.46 10.21
C SER A 92 4.75 39.49 9.47
N GLN A 93 3.46 39.79 9.47
CA GLN A 93 2.66 39.54 8.27
C GLN A 93 3.21 40.46 7.18
N ALA A 94 3.88 39.89 6.19
CA ALA A 94 4.03 40.52 4.89
C ALA A 94 3.83 39.45 3.82
N SER A 95 2.66 39.54 3.20
CA SER A 95 2.29 38.97 1.92
C SER A 95 3.38 39.14 0.86
N GLY A 96 3.67 38.08 0.13
CA GLY A 96 4.37 38.11 -1.15
C GLY A 96 3.93 36.90 -1.99
N ASP A 97 3.21 37.16 -3.08
CA ASP A 97 2.83 36.18 -4.10
C ASP A 97 4.07 35.47 -4.72
N PRO A 98 3.88 34.31 -5.40
CA PRO A 98 4.93 33.32 -5.59
C PRO A 98 5.93 33.75 -6.68
N SER A 99 7.23 33.65 -6.40
CA SER A 99 8.22 33.69 -7.46
C SER A 99 8.40 32.30 -8.05
N SER A 100 7.87 32.10 -9.26
CA SER A 100 8.22 30.99 -10.14
C SER A 100 9.72 31.07 -10.47
N ASP A 101 10.48 30.07 -10.04
CA ASP A 101 11.67 29.65 -10.78
C ASP A 101 11.57 28.14 -11.03
N SER A 102 11.27 27.81 -12.28
CA SER A 102 11.18 26.44 -12.78
C SER A 102 12.58 25.97 -13.16
N GLY A 103 13.26 25.30 -12.22
CA GLY A 103 14.47 24.52 -12.48
C GLY A 103 14.11 23.05 -12.62
N GLY A 104 13.56 22.67 -13.77
CA GLY A 104 13.38 21.27 -14.15
C GLY A 104 14.67 20.73 -14.75
N GLU A 105 15.28 19.74 -14.10
CA GLU A 105 16.20 18.81 -14.76
C GLU A 105 15.60 17.41 -14.69
N GLU A 106 15.19 16.93 -15.87
CA GLU A 106 14.58 15.64 -16.12
C GLU A 106 15.57 14.53 -15.77
N LEU A 107 15.17 13.63 -14.86
CA LEU A 107 15.88 12.37 -14.67
C LEU A 107 15.51 11.46 -15.85
N GLU A 108 16.37 11.43 -16.87
CA GLU A 108 16.34 10.38 -17.90
C GLU A 108 16.54 9.01 -17.21
N SER A 109 15.44 8.26 -17.10
CA SER A 109 15.45 6.84 -16.77
C SER A 109 15.37 6.07 -18.08
N GLU A 110 16.48 5.51 -18.54
CA GLU A 110 16.46 4.43 -19.53
C GLU A 110 16.34 3.07 -18.82
N LEU A 111 15.39 2.27 -19.34
CA LEU A 111 15.11 0.88 -18.99
C LEU A 111 16.24 -0.07 -19.43
#